data_AF-A0A7S1PBV3-F1
#
_entry.id   AF-A0A7S1PBV3-F1
#
_cell.length_a   1.000
_cell.length_b   1.000
_cell.length_c   1.000
_cell.angle_alpha   90.00
_cell.angle_beta   90.00
_cell.angle_gamma   90.00
#
_symmetry.space_group_name_H-M   'P 1'
#
loop_
_entity.id
_entity.type
_entity.pdbx_description
1 polymer ?
#
loop_
_entity_poly.entity_id
_entity_poly.type
_entity_poly.pdbx_seq_one_letter_code
_entity_poly.pdbx_strand_id
1 'polypeptide(L)'
;DGRCLKDIHCLELAEFRWTLKQAFGSSQPSARYGHTAAVWPPESEIPGRDKDSEFLFVFGGHSAVSELNDFFAFHIESSTWVKVDTGRQTSGPSKRFAHKWDWSGLKT
;
A
#
# COMPACT_ATOMS: atom_id res chain seq x y z
N ASP A 1 0.01 -21.27 -10.26
CA ASP A 1 0.84 -22.05 -9.31
C ASP A 1 0.69 -21.60 -7.85
N GLY A 2 -0.30 -20.75 -7.52
CA GLY A 2 -0.64 -20.40 -6.13
C GLY A 2 0.40 -19.55 -5.38
N ARG A 3 1.43 -19.05 -6.07
CA ARG A 3 2.49 -18.28 -5.44
C ARG A 3 2.02 -16.85 -5.15
N CYS A 4 2.38 -16.36 -3.97
CA CYS A 4 2.25 -14.94 -3.66
C CYS A 4 3.23 -14.16 -4.53
N LEU A 5 2.78 -13.04 -5.10
CA LEU A 5 3.61 -12.11 -5.85
C LEU A 5 3.83 -10.81 -5.05
N LYS A 6 4.81 -10.02 -5.46
CA LYS A 6 5.17 -8.73 -4.86
C LYS A 6 5.41 -7.63 -5.91
N ASP A 7 5.08 -7.93 -7.16
CA ASP A 7 5.13 -6.98 -8.25
C ASP A 7 3.96 -5.98 -8.16
N ILE A 8 4.16 -4.80 -8.75
CA ILE A 8 3.14 -3.77 -8.87
C ILE A 8 2.88 -3.61 -10.36
N HIS A 9 1.64 -3.77 -10.79
CA HIS A 9 1.21 -3.46 -12.15
C HIS A 9 0.36 -2.20 -12.15
N CYS A 10 0.59 -1.34 -13.13
CA CYS A 10 -0.21 -0.14 -13.37
C CYS A 10 -1.01 -0.33 -14.65
N LEU A 11 -2.32 -0.02 -14.62
CA LEU A 11 -3.17 -0.01 -15.80
C LEU A 11 -3.26 1.42 -16.34
N GLU A 12 -2.67 1.63 -17.51
CA GLU A 12 -2.84 2.86 -18.29
C GLU A 12 -4.25 2.87 -18.89
N LEU A 13 -5.14 3.72 -18.40
CA LEU A 13 -6.54 3.73 -18.84
C LEU A 13 -6.73 4.26 -20.27
N ALA A 14 -5.83 5.11 -20.76
CA ALA A 14 -5.89 5.63 -22.12
C ALA A 14 -5.70 4.52 -23.16
N GLU A 15 -4.82 3.56 -22.87
CA GLU A 15 -4.44 2.47 -23.79
C GLU A 15 -4.98 1.10 -23.35
N PHE A 16 -5.59 1.01 -22.16
CA PHE A 16 -5.95 -0.24 -21.49
C PHE A 16 -4.78 -1.23 -21.43
N ARG A 17 -3.58 -0.73 -21.13
CA ARG A 17 -2.34 -1.50 -21.12
C ARG A 17 -1.78 -1.65 -19.71
N TRP A 18 -1.52 -2.89 -19.32
CA TRP A 18 -0.80 -3.18 -18.08
C TRP A 18 0.70 -2.96 -18.26
N THR A 19 1.32 -2.30 -17.29
CA THR A 19 2.76 -2.09 -17.22
C THR A 19 3.29 -2.53 -15.87
N LEU A 20 4.44 -3.21 -15.86
CA LEU A 20 5.14 -3.55 -14.64
C LEU A 20 5.83 -2.29 -14.09
N LYS A 21 5.43 -1.85 -12.90
CA LYS A 21 6.04 -0.71 -12.21
C LYS A 21 7.28 -1.18 -11.46
N GLN A 22 8.44 -0.67 -11.83
CA GLN A 22 9.67 -0.94 -11.09
C GLN A 22 9.62 -0.19 -9.76
N ALA A 23 9.71 -0.94 -8.66
CA ALA A 23 9.73 -0.38 -7.32
C ALA A 23 11.17 -0.33 -6.77
N PHE A 24 11.51 0.76 -6.11
CA PHE A 24 12.80 1.04 -5.50
C PHE A 24 12.69 1.14 -3.98
N GLY A 25 13.83 1.26 -3.29
CA GLY A 25 13.92 1.37 -1.82
C GLY A 25 14.30 0.07 -1.12
N SER A 26 14.88 0.21 0.07
CA SER A 26 15.43 -0.91 0.87
C SER A 26 14.38 -1.69 1.67
N SER A 27 13.13 -1.24 1.69
CA SER A 27 12.10 -1.72 2.62
C SER A 27 10.81 -2.08 1.90
N GLN A 28 10.90 -2.99 0.93
CA GLN A 28 9.76 -3.50 0.19
C GLN A 28 8.98 -4.56 0.99
N PRO A 29 7.65 -4.63 0.82
CA PRO A 29 6.86 -5.70 1.42
C PRO A 29 7.24 -7.07 0.84
N SER A 30 7.14 -8.10 1.68
CA SER A 30 7.15 -9.48 1.21
C SER A 30 5.95 -9.75 0.29
N ALA A 31 6.09 -10.75 -0.59
CA ALA A 31 4.97 -11.26 -1.38
C ALA A 31 3.80 -11.68 -0.48
N ARG A 32 2.58 -11.27 -0.85
CA ARG A 32 1.39 -11.41 0.00
C ARG A 32 0.08 -11.37 -0.79
N TYR A 33 -0.98 -11.92 -0.22
CA TYR A 33 -2.36 -11.78 -0.71
C TYR A 33 -3.31 -11.40 0.43
N GLY A 34 -4.53 -10.97 0.10
CA GLY A 34 -5.54 -10.58 1.11
C GLY A 34 -5.09 -9.43 2.01
N HIS A 35 -4.11 -8.64 1.57
CA HIS A 35 -3.73 -7.39 2.23
C HIS A 35 -4.79 -6.33 1.94
N THR A 36 -4.81 -5.28 2.75
CA THR A 36 -5.59 -4.08 2.42
C THR A 36 -4.64 -3.01 1.90
N ALA A 37 -5.11 -2.28 0.89
CA ALA A 37 -4.37 -1.18 0.31
C ALA A 37 -5.28 0.03 0.10
N ALA A 38 -4.70 1.22 0.17
CA ALA A 38 -5.42 2.47 -0.07
C ALA A 38 -4.48 3.63 -0.35
N VAL A 39 -4.98 4.61 -1.09
CA VAL A 39 -4.21 5.80 -1.49
C VAL A 39 -4.53 6.95 -0.55
N TRP A 40 -3.50 7.66 -0.10
CA TRP A 40 -3.67 8.87 0.69
C TRP A 40 -2.56 9.92 0.42
N PRO A 41 -2.90 11.22 0.48
CA PRO A 41 -4.27 11.75 0.47
C PRO A 41 -4.88 11.68 -0.93
N PRO A 42 -6.21 11.50 -1.05
CA PRO A 42 -6.88 11.47 -2.33
C PRO A 42 -7.01 12.91 -2.89
N GLU A 43 -6.84 13.06 -4.20
CA GLU A 43 -7.08 14.32 -4.92
C GLU A 43 -8.45 14.95 -4.58
N SER A 44 -9.47 14.11 -4.33
CA SER A 44 -10.82 14.56 -3.97
C SER A 44 -10.91 15.31 -2.64
N GLU A 45 -10.01 15.04 -1.69
CA GLU A 45 -10.01 15.73 -0.39
C GLU A 45 -9.18 17.02 -0.42
N ILE A 46 -8.24 17.15 -1.35
CA ILE A 46 -7.39 18.35 -1.48
C ILE A 46 -7.26 18.74 -2.97
N PRO A 47 -8.26 19.42 -3.54
CA PRO A 47 -8.20 19.89 -4.93
C PRO A 47 -7.01 20.80 -5.19
N GLY A 48 -6.30 20.61 -6.30
CA GLY A 48 -5.16 21.45 -6.71
C GLY A 48 -3.83 21.11 -6.02
N ARG A 49 -3.79 20.00 -5.26
CA ARG A 49 -2.57 19.44 -4.68
C ARG A 49 -1.64 18.85 -5.74
N ASP A 50 -0.36 18.86 -5.42
CA ASP A 50 0.68 18.12 -6.14
C ASP A 50 0.43 16.60 -6.11
N LYS A 51 0.27 16.00 -7.28
CA LYS A 51 0.09 14.54 -7.45
C LYS A 51 1.30 13.75 -6.96
N ASP A 52 2.46 14.40 -6.90
CA ASP A 52 3.72 13.83 -6.42
C ASP A 52 3.75 13.66 -4.91
N SER A 53 2.62 13.80 -4.22
CA SER A 53 2.52 13.67 -2.77
C SER A 53 1.61 12.53 -2.34
N GLU A 54 1.15 11.68 -3.27
CA GLU A 54 0.28 10.52 -3.01
C GLU A 54 1.08 9.26 -2.64
N PHE A 55 0.59 8.55 -1.64
CA PHE A 55 1.14 7.29 -1.20
C PHE A 55 0.10 6.17 -1.27
N LEU A 56 0.50 5.02 -1.80
CA LEU A 56 -0.23 3.77 -1.67
C LEU A 56 0.22 3.07 -0.37
N PHE A 57 -0.67 3.02 0.61
CA PHE A 57 -0.47 2.32 1.86
C PHE A 57 -0.88 0.85 1.73
N VAL A 58 -0.11 -0.05 2.33
CA VAL A 58 -0.38 -1.50 2.37
C VAL A 58 -0.23 -2.01 3.79
N PHE A 59 -1.26 -2.66 4.31
CA PHE A 59 -1.27 -3.25 5.65
C PHE A 59 -1.62 -4.75 5.63
N GLY A 60 -0.86 -5.51 6.42
CA GLY A 60 -1.14 -6.91 6.71
C GLY A 60 -1.18 -7.81 5.48
N GLY A 61 -2.12 -8.75 5.47
CA GLY A 61 -2.23 -9.80 4.47
C GLY A 61 -1.62 -11.12 4.94
N HIS A 62 -1.55 -12.08 4.03
CA HIS A 62 -0.97 -13.39 4.28
C HIS A 62 0.19 -13.62 3.33
N SER A 63 1.35 -13.99 3.88
CA SER A 63 2.56 -14.36 3.12
C SER A 63 2.50 -15.82 2.67
N ALA A 64 3.62 -16.39 2.22
CA ALA A 64 3.71 -17.84 2.02
C ALA A 64 3.64 -18.64 3.34
N VAL A 65 3.85 -18.00 4.50
CA VAL A 65 4.08 -18.71 5.78
C VAL A 65 3.08 -18.32 6.87
N SER A 66 2.66 -17.06 6.96
CA SER A 66 1.76 -16.58 8.03
C SER A 66 1.07 -15.26 7.68
N GLU A 67 0.06 -14.89 8.49
CA GLU A 67 -0.52 -13.56 8.50
C GLU A 67 0.50 -12.49 8.94
N LEU A 68 0.26 -11.28 8.45
CA LEU A 68 1.13 -10.12 8.62
C LEU A 68 0.37 -8.98 9.32
N ASN A 69 1.12 -8.11 9.99
CA ASN A 69 0.66 -6.86 10.59
C ASN A 69 1.67 -5.72 10.34
N ASP A 70 2.52 -5.87 9.33
CA ASP A 70 3.43 -4.82 8.89
C ASP A 70 2.69 -3.78 8.05
N PHE A 71 3.24 -2.57 8.05
CA PHE A 71 2.66 -1.42 7.37
C PHE A 71 3.71 -0.78 6.47
N PHE A 72 3.34 -0.53 5.22
CA PHE A 72 4.21 0.05 4.21
C PHE A 72 3.50 1.18 3.47
N ALA A 73 4.30 2.14 2.98
CA ALA A 73 3.87 3.20 2.11
C ALA A 73 4.73 3.18 0.84
N PHE A 74 4.06 3.19 -0.31
CA PHE A 74 4.68 3.31 -1.63
C PHE A 74 4.42 4.71 -2.16
N HIS A 75 5.47 5.48 -2.35
CA HIS A 75 5.37 6.78 -3.01
C HIS A 75 5.14 6.57 -4.50
N ILE A 76 4.00 7.03 -5.03
CA ILE A 76 3.54 6.66 -6.37
C ILE A 76 4.45 7.22 -7.47
N GLU A 77 4.87 8.48 -7.32
CA GLU A 77 5.67 9.17 -8.32
C GLU A 77 7.09 8.61 -8.36
N SER A 78 7.83 8.68 -7.25
CA SER A 78 9.21 8.17 -7.18
C SER A 78 9.31 6.65 -7.20
N SER A 79 8.19 5.94 -7.11
CA SER A 79 8.13 4.48 -7.08
C SER A 79 8.97 3.85 -5.96
N THR A 80 8.99 4.48 -4.79
CA THR A 80 9.82 4.04 -3.65
C THR A 80 8.98 3.51 -2.50
N TRP A 81 9.36 2.35 -1.97
CA TRP A 81 8.80 1.80 -0.74
C TRP A 81 9.51 2.31 0.51
N VAL A 82 8.71 2.60 1.54
CA VAL A 82 9.17 2.85 2.90
C VAL A 82 8.34 1.98 3.86
N LYS A 83 9.01 1.36 4.83
CA LYS A 83 8.32 0.71 5.94
C LYS A 83 7.85 1.77 6.92
N VAL A 84 6.56 1.77 7.23
CA VAL A 84 5.98 2.71 8.18
C VAL A 84 6.18 2.15 9.59
N ASP A 85 6.92 2.88 10.42
CA ASP A 85 7.03 2.58 11.84
C ASP A 85 5.97 3.38 12.60
N THR A 86 4.99 2.68 13.16
CA THR A 86 3.94 3.29 14.00
C THR A 86 4.42 3.56 15.44
N GLY A 87 5.70 3.33 15.72
CA GLY A 87 6.29 3.43 17.05
C GLY A 87 5.86 2.30 17.99
N ARG A 88 6.28 2.38 19.26
CA ARG A 88 5.93 1.42 20.34
C ARG A 88 4.46 1.50 20.80
N GLN A 89 3.55 2.00 19.98
CA GLN A 89 2.12 1.94 20.31
C GLN A 89 1.63 0.52 20.05
N THR A 90 1.44 -0.23 21.12
CA THR A 90 0.96 -1.63 21.12
C THR A 90 -0.51 -1.78 20.73
N SER A 91 -1.16 -0.73 20.22
CA SER A 91 -2.59 -0.68 19.88
C SER A 91 -2.87 -0.91 18.40
N GLY A 92 -1.85 -1.10 17.55
CA GLY A 92 -2.04 -1.44 16.14
C GLY A 92 -2.78 -2.78 15.95
N PRO A 93 -3.46 -2.99 14.81
CA PRO A 93 -4.19 -4.25 14.60
C PRO A 93 -3.26 -5.47 14.64
N SER A 94 -3.75 -6.56 15.21
CA SER A 94 -3.09 -7.87 15.14
C SER A 94 -2.93 -8.36 13.70
N LYS A 95 -2.06 -9.36 13.50
CA LYS A 95 -1.88 -10.04 12.21
C LYS A 95 -3.22 -10.49 11.64
N ARG A 96 -3.49 -10.15 10.37
CA ARG A 96 -4.77 -10.39 9.72
C ARG A 96 -4.66 -10.30 8.20
N PHE A 97 -5.60 -10.92 7.51
CA PHE A 97 -5.80 -10.85 6.06
C PHE A 97 -7.29 -10.81 5.74
N ALA A 98 -7.65 -10.55 4.48
CA ALA A 98 -9.04 -10.41 4.00
C ALA A 98 -9.88 -9.39 4.80
N HIS A 99 -9.23 -8.33 5.30
CA HIS A 99 -9.84 -7.25 6.05
C HIS A 99 -10.06 -6.03 5.16
N LYS A 100 -10.76 -5.03 5.69
CA LYS A 100 -10.95 -3.72 5.04
C LYS A 100 -10.46 -2.62 5.95
N TRP A 101 -9.99 -1.56 5.34
CA TRP A 101 -9.70 -0.29 5.98
C TRP A 101 -10.77 0.70 5.54
N ASP A 102 -10.98 1.75 6.31
CA ASP A 102 -11.69 2.93 5.89
C ASP A 102 -10.98 4.14 6.48
N TRP A 103 -10.87 5.20 5.68
CA TRP A 103 -10.38 6.48 6.14
C TRP A 103 -11.58 7.39 6.33
N SER A 104 -11.99 7.57 7.58
CA SER A 104 -12.85 8.70 7.91
C SER A 104 -11.92 9.91 8.06
N GLY A 105 -12.03 10.89 7.16
CA GLY A 105 -11.30 12.16 7.19
C GLY A 105 -11.18 12.77 8.60
N LEU A 106 -10.26 13.72 8.75
CA LEU A 106 -10.10 14.47 10.00
C LEU A 106 -11.47 14.97 10.47
N LYS A 107 -11.98 14.40 11.57
CA LYS A 107 -13.07 15.02 12.33
C LYS A 107 -12.49 16.30 12.93
N THR A 108 -12.68 17.41 12.24
CA THR A 108 -12.46 18.74 12.82
C THR A 108 -13.54 19.03 13.86
#